data_AF-A0A4R0RQJ2-F1
#
_entry.id   AF-A0A4R0RQJ2-F1
#
_cell.length_a   1.000
_cell.length_b   1.000
_cell.length_c   1.000
_cell.angle_alpha   90.00
_cell.angle_beta   90.00
_cell.angle_gamma   90.00
#
_symmetry.space_group_name_H-M   'P 1'
#
loop_
_entity.id
_entity.type
_entity.pdbx_description
1 polymer ?
#
loop_
_entity_poly.entity_id
_entity_poly.type
_entity_poly.pdbx_seq_one_letter_code
_entity_poly.pdbx_strand_id
1 'polypeptide(L)'
;MAHSLSEECTPLKREYDSCFNAWFEGYLEPAVAASPAQREQYSQEKAREYDENCGKIWSQYRECVQVMLSILLHHGILPELTSSLVRLLRCRRAGDFDQARAENPLKEPPPVSSVDKTSSS
;
A
#
# COMPACT_ATOMS: atom_id res chain seq x y z
N MET A 1 9.56 16.98 -5.89
CA MET A 1 9.35 15.50 -5.81
C MET A 1 9.81 15.03 -4.44
N ALA A 2 9.10 14.09 -3.83
CA ALA A 2 9.45 13.58 -2.51
C ALA A 2 10.64 12.61 -2.55
N HIS A 3 11.35 12.48 -1.43
CA HIS A 3 12.38 11.45 -1.24
C HIS A 3 11.72 10.09 -0.93
N SER A 4 12.45 9.00 -1.18
CA SER A 4 12.01 7.63 -0.81
C SER A 4 12.38 7.32 0.65
N LEU A 5 12.02 6.12 1.11
CA LEU A 5 12.41 5.59 2.43
C LEU A 5 13.93 5.51 2.61
N SER A 6 14.68 5.34 1.51
CA SER A 6 16.14 5.42 1.47
C SER A 6 16.60 6.31 0.32
N GLU A 7 17.79 6.91 0.47
CA GLU A 7 18.40 7.72 -0.60
C GLU A 7 18.69 6.89 -1.86
N GLU A 8 19.06 5.62 -1.69
CA GLU A 8 19.33 4.69 -2.77
C GLU A 8 18.11 4.46 -3.69
N CYS A 9 16.89 4.44 -3.13
CA CYS A 9 15.67 4.28 -3.92
C CYS A 9 15.10 5.60 -4.46
N THR A 10 15.67 6.74 -4.11
CA THR A 10 15.12 8.06 -4.48
C THR A 10 15.19 8.37 -5.99
N PRO A 11 16.27 8.02 -6.73
CA PRO A 11 16.30 8.20 -8.18
C PRO A 11 15.18 7.40 -8.90
N LEU A 12 15.01 6.12 -8.55
CA LEU A 12 13.94 5.26 -9.08
C LEU A 12 12.55 5.82 -8.76
N LYS A 13 12.37 6.35 -7.54
CA LYS A 13 11.11 7.00 -7.16
C LYS A 13 10.80 8.20 -8.05
N ARG A 14 11.78 9.06 -8.33
CA ARG A 14 11.57 10.26 -9.15
C ARG A 14 11.17 9.91 -10.59
N GLU A 15 11.80 8.89 -11.16
CA GLU A 15 11.47 8.39 -12.50
C GLU A 15 10.07 7.77 -12.53
N TYR A 16 9.76 6.94 -11.52
CA TYR A 16 8.42 6.37 -11.35
C TYR A 16 7.34 7.44 -11.19
N ASP A 17 7.52 8.38 -10.25
CA ASP A 17 6.57 9.46 -9.97
C ASP A 17 6.33 10.28 -11.25
N SER A 18 7.37 10.55 -12.05
CA SER A 18 7.24 11.27 -13.32
C SER A 18 6.40 10.48 -14.35
N CYS A 19 6.66 9.18 -14.52
CA CYS A 19 5.90 8.32 -15.43
C CYS A 19 4.43 8.21 -15.00
N PHE A 20 4.22 7.93 -13.71
CA PHE A 20 2.89 7.79 -13.13
C PHE A 20 2.09 9.08 -13.26
N ASN A 21 2.65 10.25 -12.94
CA ASN A 21 1.93 11.51 -13.02
C ASN A 21 1.48 11.82 -14.46
N ALA A 22 2.35 11.59 -15.45
CA ALA A 22 1.99 11.78 -16.86
C ALA A 22 0.85 10.84 -17.30
N TRP A 23 0.88 9.58 -16.88
CA TRP A 23 -0.22 8.63 -17.13
C TRP A 23 -1.51 9.02 -16.36
N PHE A 24 -1.36 9.49 -15.12
CA PHE A 24 -2.47 9.77 -14.20
C PHE A 24 -3.29 10.98 -14.62
N GLU A 25 -2.67 12.02 -15.18
CA GLU A 25 -3.38 13.17 -15.75
C GLU A 25 -4.42 12.74 -16.80
N GLY A 26 -4.10 11.73 -17.61
CA GLY A 26 -5.00 11.16 -18.61
C GLY A 26 -6.00 10.13 -18.09
N TYR A 27 -5.92 9.72 -16.82
CA TYR A 27 -6.79 8.73 -16.18
C TYR A 27 -8.02 9.35 -15.48
N LEU A 28 -7.87 10.56 -14.93
CA LEU A 28 -8.83 11.12 -13.98
C LEU A 28 -10.20 11.47 -14.56
N GLU A 29 -10.25 12.23 -15.66
CA GLU A 29 -11.49 12.84 -16.15
C GLU A 29 -12.56 11.81 -16.59
N PRO A 30 -12.23 10.76 -17.37
CA PRO A 30 -13.24 9.76 -17.76
C PRO A 30 -13.67 8.86 -16.59
N ALA A 31 -12.80 8.64 -15.61
CA ALA A 31 -13.07 7.77 -14.47
C ALA A 31 -14.12 8.35 -13.50
N VAL A 32 -14.27 9.69 -13.43
CA VAL A 32 -15.22 10.34 -12.52
C VAL A 32 -16.57 10.63 -13.18
N ALA A 33 -16.61 10.86 -14.50
CA ALA A 33 -17.83 11.23 -15.22
C ALA A 33 -18.63 10.03 -15.79
N ALA A 34 -18.01 8.85 -15.93
CA ALA A 34 -18.61 7.71 -16.62
C ALA A 34 -19.49 6.82 -15.71
N SER A 35 -20.41 6.08 -16.33
CA SER A 35 -21.24 5.06 -15.65
C SER A 35 -20.38 3.89 -15.13
N PRO A 36 -20.85 3.09 -14.15
CA PRO A 36 -20.09 1.97 -13.60
C PRO A 36 -19.53 1.00 -14.66
N ALA A 37 -20.32 0.62 -15.66
CA ALA A 37 -19.87 -0.30 -16.72
C ALA A 37 -18.80 0.30 -17.65
N GLN A 38 -18.90 1.60 -17.95
CA GLN A 38 -17.90 2.30 -18.75
C GLN A 38 -16.59 2.51 -17.98
N ARG A 39 -16.67 2.74 -16.66
CA ARG A 39 -15.49 2.85 -15.79
C ARG A 39 -14.69 1.56 -15.71
N GLU A 40 -15.35 0.41 -15.76
CA GLU A 40 -14.67 -0.89 -15.72
C GLU A 40 -13.85 -1.15 -16.98
N GLN A 41 -14.44 -0.94 -18.18
CA GLN A 41 -13.70 -1.11 -19.43
C GLN A 41 -12.56 -0.09 -19.55
N TYR A 42 -12.82 1.16 -19.19
CA TYR A 42 -11.81 2.22 -19.20
C TYR A 42 -10.67 1.94 -18.22
N SER A 43 -10.96 1.44 -17.01
CA SER A 43 -9.93 1.12 -16.03
C SER A 43 -9.05 -0.04 -16.47
N GLN A 44 -9.60 -1.04 -17.15
CA GLN A 44 -8.83 -2.16 -17.72
C GLN A 44 -7.90 -1.70 -18.84
N GLU A 45 -8.38 -0.87 -19.76
CA GLU A 45 -7.55 -0.34 -20.85
C GLU A 45 -6.40 0.52 -20.29
N LYS A 46 -6.72 1.41 -19.36
CA LYS A 46 -5.71 2.26 -18.71
C LYS A 46 -4.73 1.47 -17.85
N ALA A 47 -5.15 0.37 -17.23
CA ALA A 47 -4.25 -0.52 -16.51
C ALA A 47 -3.25 -1.19 -17.45
N ARG A 48 -3.66 -1.57 -18.66
CA ARG A 48 -2.74 -2.10 -19.68
C ARG A 48 -1.75 -1.04 -20.15
N GLU A 49 -2.23 0.17 -20.45
CA GLU A 49 -1.37 1.31 -20.82
C GLU A 49 -0.33 1.62 -19.71
N TYR A 50 -0.75 1.56 -18.43
CA TYR A 50 0.14 1.73 -17.30
C TYR A 50 1.22 0.65 -17.24
N ASP A 51 0.84 -0.62 -17.40
CA ASP A 51 1.78 -1.74 -17.31
C ASP A 51 2.83 -1.68 -18.42
N GLU A 52 2.40 -1.37 -19.65
CA GLU A 52 3.27 -1.20 -20.81
C GLU A 52 4.26 -0.02 -20.63
N ASN A 53 3.80 1.11 -20.08
CA ASN A 53 4.59 2.33 -20.03
C ASN A 53 5.40 2.50 -18.73
N CYS A 54 4.78 2.23 -17.58
CA CYS A 54 5.36 2.49 -16.25
C CYS A 54 5.62 1.21 -15.44
N GLY A 55 5.10 0.05 -15.86
CA GLY A 55 5.14 -1.20 -15.08
C GLY A 55 6.56 -1.67 -14.74
N LYS A 56 7.52 -1.51 -15.65
CA LYS A 56 8.92 -1.85 -15.43
C LYS A 56 9.58 -0.99 -14.34
N ILE A 57 9.46 0.33 -14.46
CA ILE A 57 10.07 1.29 -13.51
C ILE A 57 9.42 1.15 -12.13
N TRP A 58 8.10 0.93 -12.10
CA TRP A 58 7.37 0.61 -10.89
C TRP A 58 7.90 -0.64 -10.19
N SER A 59 8.14 -1.72 -10.94
CA SER A 59 8.68 -2.98 -10.41
C SER A 59 10.05 -2.76 -9.77
N GLN A 60 10.94 -2.07 -10.47
CA GLN A 60 12.29 -1.74 -9.96
C GLN A 60 12.25 -0.89 -8.69
N TYR A 61 11.42 0.16 -8.67
CA TYR A 61 11.25 1.01 -7.49
C TYR A 61 10.67 0.20 -6.31
N ARG A 62 9.62 -0.58 -6.55
CA ARG A 62 8.96 -1.43 -5.53
C ARG A 62 9.96 -2.41 -4.92
N GLU A 63 10.75 -3.10 -5.74
CA GLU A 63 11.78 -4.04 -5.29
C GLU A 63 12.80 -3.33 -4.38
N CYS A 64 13.30 -2.17 -4.80
CA CYS A 64 14.22 -1.37 -3.98
C CYS A 64 13.63 -1.05 -2.60
N VAL A 65 12.38 -0.57 -2.55
CA VAL A 65 11.71 -0.24 -1.29
C VAL A 65 11.45 -1.48 -0.44
N GLN A 66 11.06 -2.60 -1.03
CA GLN A 66 10.83 -3.86 -0.31
C GLN A 66 12.11 -4.39 0.33
N VAL A 67 13.23 -4.36 -0.40
CA VAL A 67 14.53 -4.73 0.14
C VAL A 67 14.91 -3.81 1.30
N MET A 68 14.78 -2.50 1.14
CA MET A 68 15.11 -1.54 2.20
C MET A 68 14.23 -1.68 3.43
N LEU A 69 12.92 -1.90 3.23
CA LEU A 69 11.99 -2.19 4.32
C LEU A 69 12.40 -3.48 5.05
N SER A 70 12.78 -4.53 4.32
CA SER A 70 13.27 -5.77 4.93
C SER A 70 14.55 -5.56 5.73
N ILE A 71 15.50 -4.76 5.24
CA ILE A 71 16.75 -4.44 5.94
C ILE A 71 16.44 -3.67 7.21
N LEU A 72 15.61 -2.63 7.15
CA LEU A 72 15.24 -1.83 8.32
C LEU A 72 14.52 -2.67 9.39
N LEU A 73 13.69 -3.63 8.99
CA LEU A 73 13.00 -4.54 9.91
C LEU A 73 13.95 -5.58 10.54
N HIS A 74 14.99 -6.03 9.83
CA HIS A 74 15.96 -7.02 10.35
C HIS A 74 17.14 -6.40 11.11
N HIS A 75 17.63 -5.24 10.66
CA HIS A 75 18.79 -4.52 11.21
C HIS A 75 18.40 -3.38 12.15
N GLY A 76 17.16 -3.33 12.62
CA GLY A 76 16.71 -2.42 13.68
C GLY A 76 17.64 -2.48 14.90
N ILE A 77 18.56 -1.51 14.93
CA ILE A 77 19.46 -1.03 15.98
C ILE A 77 18.98 -1.37 17.39
N LEU A 78 19.41 -2.51 17.92
CA LEU A 78 19.60 -2.79 19.35
C LEU A 78 20.64 -3.93 19.44
N PRO A 79 21.94 -3.64 19.63
CA PRO A 79 22.85 -4.66 20.10
C PRO A 79 22.50 -4.94 21.57
N GLU A 80 22.47 -6.21 21.97
CA GLU A 80 22.38 -6.64 23.37
C GLU A 80 21.01 -6.58 24.08
N LEU A 81 19.94 -7.26 23.60
CA LEU A 81 18.92 -7.82 24.52
C LEU A 81 18.06 -8.92 23.88
N THR A 82 18.41 -10.16 24.21
CA THR A 82 17.57 -11.37 24.27
C THR A 82 16.68 -11.72 23.06
N SER A 83 17.15 -12.72 22.31
CA SER A 83 16.55 -13.37 21.14
C SER A 83 15.04 -13.70 21.24
N SER A 84 14.52 -14.03 22.43
CA SER A 84 13.12 -14.48 22.59
C SER A 84 12.11 -13.33 22.74
N LEU A 85 12.45 -12.24 23.43
CA LEU A 85 11.52 -11.13 23.68
C LEU A 85 11.40 -10.21 22.45
N VAL A 86 12.50 -10.03 21.71
CA VAL A 86 12.51 -9.28 20.45
C VAL A 86 11.66 -9.99 19.39
N ARG A 87 11.67 -11.32 19.30
CA ARG A 87 10.78 -12.07 18.39
C ARG A 87 9.30 -11.83 18.71
N LEU A 88 8.92 -11.86 19.98
CA LEU A 88 7.53 -11.64 20.41
C LEU A 88 7.06 -10.19 20.15
N LEU A 89 7.90 -9.19 20.41
CA LEU A 89 7.59 -7.79 20.12
C LEU A 89 7.59 -7.48 18.60
N ARG A 90 8.46 -8.14 17.82
CA ARG A 90 8.55 -7.99 16.36
C ARG A 90 7.36 -8.65 15.64
N CYS A 91 6.84 -9.78 16.14
CA CYS A 91 5.60 -10.37 15.65
C CYS A 91 4.37 -9.49 15.89
N ARG A 92 4.31 -8.73 17.00
CA ARG A 92 3.16 -7.84 17.29
C ARG A 92 3.08 -6.62 16.37
N ARG A 93 4.22 -6.12 15.86
CA ARG A 93 4.27 -4.92 15.00
C ARG A 93 4.31 -5.25 13.50
N ALA A 94 4.88 -6.39 13.11
CA ALA A 94 4.92 -6.79 11.70
C ALA A 94 3.52 -7.17 11.15
N GLY A 95 2.63 -7.70 12.00
CA GLY A 95 1.25 -8.00 11.61
C GLY A 95 0.40 -6.76 11.31
N ASP A 96 0.77 -5.59 11.84
CA ASP A 96 0.00 -4.34 11.74
C ASP A 96 0.05 -3.75 10.31
N PHE A 97 1.21 -3.80 9.66
CA PHE A 97 1.36 -3.24 8.31
C PHE A 97 0.60 -4.04 7.24
N ASP A 98 0.69 -5.36 7.28
CA ASP A 98 -0.04 -6.23 6.35
C ASP A 98 -1.55 -6.21 6.64
N GLN A 99 -1.93 -6.10 7.92
CA GLN A 99 -3.32 -5.90 8.32
C GLN A 99 -3.87 -4.57 7.79
N ALA A 100 -3.13 -3.47 7.90
CA ALA A 100 -3.54 -2.18 7.36
C ALA A 100 -3.72 -2.20 5.83
N ARG A 101 -2.99 -3.06 5.10
CA ARG A 101 -3.20 -3.26 3.65
C ARG A 101 -4.42 -4.12 3.33
N ALA A 102 -4.79 -5.02 4.23
CA ALA A 102 -5.95 -5.91 4.08
C ALA A 102 -7.26 -5.22 4.47
N GLU A 103 -7.21 -4.23 5.36
CA GLU A 103 -8.36 -3.44 5.76
C GLU A 103 -8.84 -2.53 4.62
N ASN A 104 -10.15 -2.45 4.41
CA ASN A 104 -10.77 -1.52 3.48
C ASN A 104 -11.50 -0.42 4.29
N PRO A 105 -10.92 0.78 4.44
CA PRO A 105 -11.53 1.87 5.21
C PRO A 105 -12.85 2.38 4.64
N LEU A 106 -13.20 2.03 3.40
CA LEU A 106 -14.45 2.42 2.75
C LEU A 106 -15.59 1.41 3.03
N LYS A 107 -15.30 0.27 3.66
CA LYS A 107 -16.33 -0.70 4.06
C LYS A 107 -17.05 -0.16 5.28
N GLU A 108 -18.37 0.01 5.20
CA GLU A 108 -19.17 0.44 6.35
C GLU A 108 -18.98 -0.52 7.53
N PRO A 109 -18.89 0.01 8.77
CA PRO A 109 -18.82 -0.83 9.95
C PRO A 109 -20.08 -1.69 10.03
N PRO A 110 -19.98 -2.93 10.55
CA PRO A 110 -21.14 -3.78 10.71
C PRO A 110 -22.20 -3.04 11.55
N PRO A 111 -23.50 -3.17 11.22
CA PRO A 111 -24.54 -2.55 12.01
C PRO A 111 -24.39 -3.03 13.46
N VAL A 112 -24.34 -2.07 14.39
CA VAL A 112 -24.25 -2.37 15.82
C VAL A 112 -25.50 -3.19 16.16
N SER A 113 -25.35 -4.49 16.34
CA SER A 113 -26.46 -5.32 16.80
C SER A 113 -26.76 -4.90 18.23
N SER A 114 -27.84 -4.16 18.40
CA SER A 114 -28.44 -3.89 19.70
C SER A 114 -28.99 -5.21 20.26
N VAL A 115 -28.13 -6.02 20.87
CA VAL A 115 -28.56 -7.19 21.65
C VAL A 115 -28.72 -6.76 23.10
N ASP A 116 -29.95 -6.35 23.37
CA ASP A 116 -30.80 -6.70 24.51
C ASP A 116 -30.25 -6.56 25.95
N LYS A 117 -30.71 -5.47 26.57
CA LYS A 117 -31.13 -5.48 27.97
C LYS A 117 -32.28 -6.49 28.16
N THR A 118 -31.96 -7.70 28.62
CA THR A 118 -32.93 -8.54 29.36
C THR A 118 -32.15 -9.43 30.32
N SER A 119 -31.65 -8.82 31.40
CA SER A 119 -31.36 -9.58 32.62
C SER A 119 -32.68 -9.95 33.28
N SER A 120 -32.95 -11.25 33.20
CA SER A 120 -33.87 -12.10 33.94
C SER A 120 -34.47 -11.55 35.23
N SER A 121 -35.80 -11.68 35.32
CA SER A 121 -36.52 -11.97 36.57
C SER A 121 -36.18 -13.35 37.12
#